data_AF-A0A948EYD0-F1
#
_entry.id   AF-A0A948EYD0-F1
#
_cell.length_a   1.000
_cell.length_b   1.000
_cell.length_c   1.000
_cell.angle_alpha   90.00
_cell.angle_beta   90.00
_cell.angle_gamma   90.00
#
_symmetry.space_group_name_H-M   'P 1'
#
loop_
_entity.id
_entity.type
_entity.pdbx_description
1 polymer ?
#
loop_
_entity_poly.entity_id
_entity_poly.type
_entity_poly.pdbx_seq_one_letter_code
_entity_poly.pdbx_strand_id
1 'polypeptide(L)' 'MRPESMHFSDYQAAFAARIRDPKQAPRPAGASAKRMRVYEELLFNNLEGFLLAC' A
#
# COMPACT_ATOMS: atom_id res chain seq x y z
N MET A 1 -19.46 7.09 -18.27
CA MET A 1 -18.46 7.94 -17.61
C MET A 1 -17.26 7.06 -17.27
N ARG A 2 -16.08 7.23 -17.90
CA ARG A 2 -14.86 6.61 -17.38
C ARG A 2 -14.51 7.37 -16.09
N PRO A 3 -14.25 6.72 -14.94
CA PRO A 3 -13.81 7.46 -13.76
C PRO A 3 -12.55 8.24 -14.15
N GLU A 4 -12.51 9.54 -13.85
CA GLU A 4 -11.28 10.31 -14.03
C GLU A 4 -10.16 9.56 -13.31
N SER A 5 -9.11 9.24 -14.05
CA SER A 5 -7.92 8.62 -13.50
C SER A 5 -7.29 9.59 -12.52
N MET A 6 -7.24 9.20 -11.25
CA MET A 6 -6.48 9.87 -10.20
C MET A 6 -5.10 10.29 -10.72
N HIS A 7 -4.63 11.50 -10.38
CA HIS A 7 -3.29 11.92 -10.76
C HIS A 7 -2.25 10.95 -10.18
N PHE A 8 -1.15 10.73 -10.91
CA PHE A 8 -0.19 9.70 -10.54
C PHE A 8 0.38 9.87 -9.13
N SER A 9 0.65 11.12 -8.72
CA SER A 9 1.10 11.44 -7.36
C SER A 9 0.11 10.99 -6.29
N ASP A 10 -1.17 11.22 -6.54
CA ASP A 10 -2.22 10.95 -5.57
C ASP A 10 -2.42 9.44 -5.47
N TYR A 11 -2.32 8.73 -6.59
CA TYR A 11 -2.34 7.27 -6.60
C TYR A 11 -1.16 6.70 -5.79
N GLN A 12 0.05 7.25 -5.96
CA GLN A 12 1.21 6.83 -5.18
C GLN A 12 1.01 7.11 -3.68
N ALA A 13 0.46 8.26 -3.32
CA ALA A 13 0.16 8.59 -1.93
C ALA A 13 -0.85 7.61 -1.32
N ALA A 14 -1.94 7.32 -2.03
CA ALA A 14 -2.96 6.34 -1.61
C ALA A 14 -2.39 4.92 -1.51
N PHE A 15 -1.56 4.52 -2.47
CA PHE A 15 -0.88 3.23 -2.46
C PHE A 15 0.04 3.08 -1.25
N ALA A 16 0.88 4.09 -0.97
CA ALA A 16 1.77 4.09 0.17
C ALA A 16 1.01 4.15 1.51
N ALA A 17 -0.09 4.90 1.58
CA ALA A 17 -0.96 4.91 2.75
C ALA A 17 -1.54 3.52 3.03
N ARG A 18 -2.01 2.81 2.00
CA ARG A 18 -2.54 1.44 2.15
C ARG A 18 -1.51 0.43 2.65
N ILE A 19 -0.25 0.55 2.21
CA ILE A 19 0.82 -0.34 2.66
C ILE A 19 1.15 -0.10 4.14
N ARG A 20 1.16 1.18 4.58
CA ARG A 20 1.48 1.53 5.98
C ARG A 20 0.36 1.19 6.95
N ASP A 21 -0.89 1.39 6.56
CA ASP A 21 -2.06 1.08 7.38
C ASP A 21 -3.09 0.27 6.60
N PRO A 22 -2.88 -1.05 6.50
CA PRO A 22 -3.74 -1.90 5.69
C PRO A 22 -5.16 -2.08 6.23
N LYS A 23 -5.38 -1.77 7.51
CA LYS A 23 -6.68 -1.94 8.18
C LYS A 23 -7.58 -0.72 8.01
N GLN A 24 -6.99 0.47 7.99
CA GLN A 24 -7.76 1.73 7.96
C GLN A 24 -7.71 2.44 6.61
N ALA A 25 -6.60 2.36 5.88
CA ALA A 25 -6.50 3.04 4.58
C ALA A 25 -7.24 2.23 3.49
N PRO A 26 -7.95 2.90 2.57
CA PRO A 26 -8.63 2.23 1.46
C PRO A 26 -7.62 1.71 0.43
N ARG A 27 -7.92 0.57 -0.19
CA ARG A 27 -7.15 0.08 -1.34
C ARG A 27 -7.38 1.00 -2.54
N PRO A 28 -6.32 1.49 -3.22
CA PRO A 28 -6.48 2.29 -4.43
C PRO A 28 -7.30 1.56 -5.50
N ALA A 29 -8.15 2.31 -6.22
CA ALA A 29 -8.95 1.76 -7.29
C ALA A 29 -8.05 1.09 -8.36
N GLY A 30 -8.44 -0.09 -8.84
CA GLY A 30 -7.65 -0.86 -9.81
C GLY A 30 -6.47 -1.66 -9.24
N ALA A 31 -6.04 -1.43 -8.00
CA ALA A 31 -4.98 -2.23 -7.38
C ALA A 31 -5.47 -3.64 -7.03
N SER A 32 -4.78 -4.70 -7.45
CA SER A 32 -5.18 -6.07 -7.06
C SER A 32 -5.00 -6.32 -5.56
N ALA A 33 -6.02 -6.83 -4.87
CA ALA A 33 -5.93 -7.19 -3.45
C ALA A 33 -4.80 -8.20 -3.17
N LYS A 34 -4.62 -9.20 -4.04
CA LYS A 34 -3.55 -10.20 -3.91
C LYS A 34 -2.16 -9.55 -4.00
N ARG A 35 -1.97 -8.61 -4.93
CA ARG A 35 -0.68 -7.91 -5.09
C ARG A 35 -0.42 -6.92 -3.96
N MET A 36 -1.45 -6.24 -3.47
CA MET A 36 -1.32 -5.33 -2.33
C MET A 36 -0.80 -6.05 -1.09
N ARG A 37 -1.35 -7.24 -0.80
CA ARG A 37 -0.91 -8.07 0.33
C ARG A 37 0.60 -8.34 0.35
N VAL A 38 1.22 -8.58 -0.80
CA VAL A 38 2.68 -8.77 -0.90
C VAL A 38 3.44 -7.54 -0.40
N TYR A 39 3.01 -6.33 -0.78
CA TYR A 39 3.66 -5.11 -0.34
C TYR A 39 3.39 -4.78 1.13
N GLU A 40 2.18 -5.08 1.62
CA GLU A 40 1.82 -4.94 3.04
C GLU A 40 2.70 -5.81 3.93
N GLU A 41 2.85 -7.10 3.57
CA GLU A 41 3.70 -8.06 4.29
C GLU A 41 5.19 -7.69 4.18
N LEU A 42 5.66 -7.30 2.99
CA LEU A 42 7.06 -6.91 2.77
C LEU A 42 7.47 -5.72 3.63
N LEU A 43 6.64 -4.68 3.74
CA LEU A 43 6.97 -3.53 4.58
C LEU A 43 7.10 -3.94 6.04
N PHE A 44 6.12 -4.69 6.56
CA PHE A 44 6.13 -5.14 7.95
C PHE A 44 7.37 -6.00 8.25
N ASN A 45 7.61 -7.03 7.44
CA ASN A 45 8.74 -7.95 7.64
C ASN A 45 10.09 -7.23 7.58
N ASN A 46 10.23 -6.21 6.73
CA ASN A 46 11.46 -5.41 6.65
C ASN A 46 11.65 -4.54 7.89
N LEU A 47 10.58 -3.91 8.41
CA LEU A 47 10.65 -3.12 9.63
C LEU A 47 10.95 -3.99 10.84
N GLU A 48 10.27 -5.13 10.96
CA GLU A 48 10.52 -6.11 12.02
C GLU A 48 11.96 -6.62 11.99
N GLY A 49 12.44 -7.06 10.81
CA GLY A 49 13.82 -7.51 10.65
C GLY A 49 14.86 -6.43 10.99
N PHE A 50 14.59 -5.16 10.65
CA PHE A 50 15.47 -4.06 11.02
C PHE A 50 15.47 -3.77 12.53
N LEU A 51 14.30 -3.78 13.16
CA LEU A 51 14.15 -3.47 14.59
C LEU A 51 14.63 -4.59 15.51
N LEU A 52 14.49 -5.85 15.09
CA LEU A 52 14.88 -7.03 15.88
C LEU A 52 16.34 -7.46 15.66
N ALA A 53 17.04 -6.89 14.68
CA ALA A 53 18.46 -7.17 14.43
C ALA A 53 19.41 -6.42 15.39
N CYS A 54 18.88 -5.60 16.30
CA CYS A 54 19.61 -4.96 17.39
C CYS A 54 19.55 -5.79 18.66
#